data_AF-A0A9N7TRG3-F1
#
_entry.id   AF-A0A9N7TRG3-F1
#
_cell.length_a   1.000
_cell.length_b   1.000
_cell.length_c   1.000
_cell.angle_alpha   90.00
_cell.angle_beta   90.00
_cell.angle_gamma   90.00
#
_symmetry.space_group_name_H-M   'P 1'
#
loop_
_entity.id
_entity.type
_entity.pdbx_description
1 polymer ?
#
loop_
_entity_poly.entity_id
_entity_poly.type
_entity_poly.pdbx_seq_one_letter_code
_entity_poly.pdbx_strand_id
1 'polypeptide(L)'
;GRVKPLLGRFSELEVLLSNTNIQPGSIDAVLLDAGCSSMQMDQAERGFSLSKDGPLDMRMDGERYLDMPCAADVVNTLDQQALASILTAYGEEKRAWKIASAMVKARRVNPITRTQQLASVVAGSFPPAVIYARKDRLHRPAHVATKTFQALRIFVNDELNELHAGLLAAQAVLRPGGRFCIITFHSLEDRLVKRFLQGDDLSNLDQYHFSPRKQATRTAKLGDEKRDGGSVHWLPLRRKVITPEKDDVDENPRGRSAKLRAALRR
;
A
#
# COMPACT_ATOMS: atom_id res chain seq x y z
N GLY A 1 29.85 -8.82 9.21
CA GLY A 1 28.88 -9.06 10.31
C GLY A 1 27.86 -10.09 9.86
N ARG A 2 27.02 -10.61 10.78
CA ARG A 2 25.93 -11.57 10.46
C ARG A 2 24.76 -10.93 9.69
N VAL A 3 24.74 -9.61 9.59
CA VAL A 3 23.73 -8.82 8.86
C VAL A 3 24.45 -8.05 7.77
N LYS A 4 23.90 -8.09 6.55
CA LYS A 4 24.36 -7.33 5.39
C LYS A 4 23.21 -6.44 4.90
N PRO A 5 23.21 -5.14 5.22
CA PRO A 5 22.18 -4.23 4.74
C PRO A 5 22.37 -3.98 3.23
N LEU A 6 21.27 -3.97 2.49
CA LEU A 6 21.22 -3.60 1.08
C LEU A 6 20.19 -2.47 0.95
N LEU A 7 20.60 -1.36 0.34
CA LEU A 7 19.72 -0.22 0.10
C LEU A 7 19.08 -0.35 -1.28
N GLY A 8 17.76 -0.42 -1.33
CA GLY A 8 17.04 -0.58 -2.58
C GLY A 8 15.53 -0.63 -2.43
N ARG A 9 14.85 -0.54 -3.56
CA ARG A 9 13.42 -0.82 -3.70
C ARG A 9 13.19 -2.32 -3.83
N PHE A 10 11.94 -2.76 -3.71
CA PHE A 10 11.60 -4.18 -3.84
C PHE A 10 11.76 -4.67 -5.28
N SER A 11 11.50 -3.81 -6.25
CA SER A 11 11.79 -4.05 -7.67
C SER A 11 13.29 -4.27 -7.96
N GLU A 12 14.18 -3.76 -7.10
CA GLU A 12 15.63 -3.90 -7.24
C GLU A 12 16.17 -5.16 -6.54
N LEU A 13 15.33 -5.90 -5.80
CA LEU A 13 15.76 -6.97 -4.89
C LEU A 13 16.53 -8.09 -5.62
N GLU A 14 16.08 -8.50 -6.81
CA GLU A 14 16.76 -9.53 -7.60
C GLU A 14 18.18 -9.13 -7.98
N VAL A 15 18.36 -7.89 -8.46
CA VAL A 15 19.66 -7.32 -8.83
C VAL A 15 20.55 -7.14 -7.60
N LEU A 16 19.98 -6.70 -6.48
CA LEU A 16 20.73 -6.53 -5.24
C LEU A 16 21.23 -7.88 -4.70
N LEU A 17 20.41 -8.93 -4.76
CA LEU A 17 20.78 -10.25 -4.26
C LEU A 17 21.79 -10.95 -5.18
N SER A 18 21.68 -10.81 -6.50
CA SER A 18 22.67 -11.38 -7.43
C SER A 18 24.07 -10.81 -7.19
N ASN A 19 24.16 -9.53 -6.82
CA ASN A 19 25.42 -8.87 -6.41
C ASN A 19 25.97 -9.36 -5.06
N THR A 20 25.27 -10.24 -4.34
CA THR A 20 25.68 -10.73 -3.01
C THR A 20 26.13 -12.19 -2.94
N ASN A 21 26.43 -12.85 -4.07
CA ASN A 21 26.75 -14.29 -4.14
C ASN A 21 25.64 -15.19 -3.56
N ILE A 22 24.42 -14.66 -3.40
CA ILE A 22 23.25 -15.43 -2.96
C ILE A 22 22.65 -16.09 -4.19
N GLN A 23 22.59 -17.42 -4.19
CA GLN A 23 22.02 -18.17 -5.29
C GLN A 23 20.48 -18.17 -5.22
N PRO A 24 19.77 -18.18 -6.36
CA PRO A 24 18.34 -18.45 -6.38
C PRO A 24 18.00 -19.75 -5.64
N GLY A 25 16.85 -19.79 -4.97
CA GLY A 25 16.42 -20.98 -4.22
C GLY A 25 17.33 -21.38 -3.05
N SER A 26 18.15 -20.47 -2.51
CA SER A 26 19.05 -20.76 -1.37
C SER A 26 18.59 -20.17 -0.03
N ILE A 27 17.61 -19.26 -0.04
CA ILE A 27 17.15 -18.58 1.18
C ILE A 27 16.14 -19.44 1.94
N ASP A 28 16.37 -19.59 3.25
CA ASP A 28 15.49 -20.34 4.16
C ASP A 28 14.15 -19.66 4.45
N ALA A 29 14.19 -18.34 4.61
CA ALA A 29 13.03 -17.57 4.98
C ALA A 29 13.10 -16.13 4.46
N VAL A 30 11.95 -15.59 4.08
CA VAL A 30 11.77 -14.19 3.69
C VAL A 30 10.65 -13.60 4.53
N LEU A 31 10.92 -12.44 5.12
CA LEU A 31 9.94 -11.59 5.79
C LEU A 31 9.81 -10.29 5.01
N LEU A 32 8.59 -9.96 4.56
CA LEU A 32 8.27 -8.66 3.97
C LEU A 32 7.33 -7.89 4.91
N ASP A 33 7.75 -6.70 5.30
CA ASP A 33 6.91 -5.75 6.02
C ASP A 33 6.61 -4.59 5.07
N ALA A 34 5.36 -4.51 4.59
CA ALA A 34 4.93 -3.50 3.61
C ALA A 34 4.61 -2.13 4.25
N GLY A 35 4.71 -2.01 5.57
CA GLY A 35 4.38 -0.78 6.29
C GLY A 35 5.40 0.34 6.10
N CYS A 36 4.97 1.57 6.38
CA CYS A 36 5.91 2.68 6.54
C CYS A 36 6.70 2.52 7.84
N SER A 37 7.97 2.90 7.80
CA SER A 37 8.82 2.96 8.99
C SER A 37 8.35 4.05 9.97
N SER A 38 8.68 3.86 11.25
CA SER A 38 8.45 4.88 12.28
C SER A 38 9.12 6.22 11.92
N MET A 39 10.33 6.18 11.37
CA MET A 39 11.07 7.38 10.97
C MET A 39 10.29 8.22 9.94
N GLN A 40 9.63 7.58 8.98
CA GLN A 40 8.80 8.26 7.98
C GLN A 40 7.56 8.91 8.61
N MET A 41 6.92 8.25 9.59
CA MET A 41 5.69 8.74 10.21
C MET A 41 5.95 9.79 11.30
N ASP A 42 7.10 9.72 11.98
CA ASP A 42 7.42 10.56 13.13
C ASP A 42 8.06 11.89 12.75
N GLN A 43 8.77 11.96 11.62
CA GLN A 43 9.37 13.19 11.10
C GLN A 43 8.34 13.96 10.28
N ALA A 44 8.00 15.18 10.73
CA ALA A 44 7.00 16.00 10.06
C ALA A 44 7.44 16.37 8.63
N GLU A 45 8.74 16.58 8.45
CA GLU A 45 9.43 16.97 7.22
C GLU A 45 9.22 15.96 6.09
N ARG A 46 8.95 14.69 6.43
CA ARG A 46 8.68 13.62 5.46
C ARG A 46 7.28 13.69 4.86
N GLY A 47 6.34 14.41 5.47
CA GLY A 47 5.02 14.65 4.92
C GLY A 47 4.01 13.49 4.99
N PHE A 48 4.30 12.42 5.73
CA PHE A 48 3.40 11.26 5.86
C PHE A 48 2.30 11.45 6.91
N SER A 49 2.53 12.34 7.89
CA SER A 49 1.64 12.49 9.03
C SER A 49 0.50 13.47 8.76
N LEU A 50 -0.68 13.12 9.27
CA LEU A 50 -1.82 14.03 9.38
C LEU A 50 -1.80 14.89 10.64
N SER A 51 -1.13 14.43 11.70
CA SER A 51 -1.11 15.12 13.00
C SER A 51 0.03 16.13 13.11
N LYS A 52 1.10 15.94 12.34
CA LYS A 52 2.29 16.81 12.30
C LYS A 52 2.31 17.54 10.97
N ASP A 53 2.32 18.87 11.00
CA ASP A 53 2.34 19.67 9.77
C ASP A 53 3.75 19.72 9.17
N GLY A 54 3.87 19.44 7.88
CA GLY A 54 5.14 19.43 7.16
C GLY A 54 4.95 19.60 5.65
N PRO A 55 6.05 19.62 4.88
CA PRO A 55 6.00 19.60 3.42
C PRO A 55 5.18 18.42 2.93
N LEU A 56 4.38 18.62 1.89
CA LEU A 56 3.61 17.55 1.27
C LEU A 56 4.51 16.72 0.34
N ASP A 57 5.43 15.95 0.92
CA ASP A 57 6.41 15.15 0.17
C ASP A 57 5.92 13.70 -0.05
N MET A 58 5.83 12.90 1.01
CA MET A 58 5.42 11.49 1.00
C MET A 58 6.31 10.51 0.22
N ARG A 59 7.47 10.91 -0.32
CA ARG A 59 8.41 9.96 -0.93
C ARG A 59 9.13 9.17 0.16
N MET A 60 9.13 7.84 0.02
CA MET A 60 9.87 6.93 0.89
C MET A 60 11.37 7.06 0.68
N ASP A 61 11.77 7.37 -0.55
CA ASP A 61 13.16 7.41 -1.01
C ASP A 61 13.46 8.71 -1.78
N GLY A 62 13.06 9.84 -1.19
CA GLY A 62 13.18 11.16 -1.81
C GLY A 62 14.61 11.63 -2.02
N GLU A 63 15.58 11.11 -1.27
CA GLU A 63 16.99 11.50 -1.37
C GLU A 63 17.69 10.84 -2.57
N ARG A 64 17.36 9.57 -2.89
CA ARG A 64 17.95 8.88 -4.04
C ARG A 64 17.30 9.24 -5.37
N TYR A 65 16.03 9.67 -5.36
CA TYR A 65 15.25 9.96 -6.57
C TYR A 65 14.66 11.37 -6.51
N LEU A 66 15.52 12.37 -6.63
CA LEU A 66 15.16 13.79 -6.54
C LEU A 66 14.13 14.20 -7.60
N ASP A 67 14.23 13.63 -8.81
CA ASP A 67 13.34 13.92 -9.94
C ASP A 67 11.97 13.22 -9.83
N MET A 68 11.79 12.32 -8.86
CA MET A 68 10.51 11.65 -8.66
C MET A 68 9.50 12.64 -8.07
N PRO A 69 8.30 12.77 -8.67
CA PRO A 69 7.30 13.72 -8.21
C PRO A 69 6.87 13.41 -6.78
N CYS A 70 6.83 14.43 -5.94
CA CYS A 70 6.32 14.33 -4.58
C CYS A 70 4.79 14.52 -4.56
N ALA A 71 4.17 14.30 -3.40
CA ALA A 71 2.72 14.45 -3.25
C ALA A 71 2.24 15.87 -3.59
N ALA A 72 3.04 16.91 -3.32
CA ALA A 72 2.74 18.29 -3.72
C ALA A 72 2.67 18.42 -5.25
N ASP A 73 3.62 17.83 -5.98
CA ASP A 73 3.63 17.87 -7.45
C ASP A 73 2.39 17.19 -8.01
N VAL A 74 2.02 16.03 -7.45
CA VAL A 74 0.83 15.27 -7.84
C VAL A 74 -0.44 16.11 -7.66
N VAL A 75 -0.66 16.70 -6.47
CA VAL A 75 -1.89 17.45 -6.20
C VAL A 75 -1.94 18.79 -6.94
N ASN A 76 -0.80 19.38 -7.28
CA ASN A 76 -0.75 20.67 -7.97
C ASN A 76 -0.76 20.55 -9.50
N THR A 77 -0.35 19.41 -10.06
CA THR A 77 -0.19 19.24 -11.52
C THR A 77 -1.30 18.43 -12.16
N LEU A 78 -1.67 17.27 -11.59
CA LEU A 78 -2.62 16.36 -12.22
C LEU A 78 -4.00 17.00 -12.39
N ASP A 79 -4.73 16.63 -13.45
CA ASP A 79 -6.11 17.10 -13.62
C ASP A 79 -7.07 16.47 -12.58
N GLN A 80 -8.30 16.98 -12.54
CA GLN A 80 -9.31 16.51 -11.61
C GLN A 80 -9.64 15.01 -11.79
N GLN A 81 -9.65 14.52 -13.03
CA GLN A 81 -10.03 13.14 -13.35
C GLN A 81 -8.95 12.16 -12.89
N ALA A 82 -7.68 12.48 -13.14
CA ALA A 82 -6.53 11.72 -12.66
C ALA A 82 -6.51 11.68 -11.12
N LEU A 83 -6.67 12.83 -10.46
CA LEU A 83 -6.75 12.89 -9.00
C LEU A 83 -7.90 12.05 -8.45
N ALA A 84 -9.11 12.17 -9.02
CA ALA A 84 -10.25 11.36 -8.61
C ALA A 84 -10.00 9.85 -8.82
N SER A 85 -9.29 9.48 -9.88
CA SER A 85 -8.93 8.09 -10.18
C SER A 85 -7.97 7.53 -9.13
N ILE A 86 -6.93 8.28 -8.77
CA ILE A 86 -5.98 7.94 -7.69
C ILE A 86 -6.71 7.73 -6.36
N LEU A 87 -7.54 8.70 -5.95
CA LEU A 87 -8.29 8.63 -4.70
C LEU A 87 -9.27 7.45 -4.66
N THR A 88 -9.87 7.11 -5.81
CA THR A 88 -10.77 5.96 -5.92
C THR A 88 -10.02 4.64 -5.84
N ALA A 89 -8.93 4.49 -6.62
CA ALA A 89 -8.19 3.25 -6.74
C ALA A 89 -7.39 2.91 -5.49
N TYR A 90 -6.68 3.89 -4.93
CA TYR A 90 -5.73 3.66 -3.82
C TYR A 90 -6.28 4.04 -2.45
N GLY A 91 -7.27 4.95 -2.39
CA GLY A 91 -7.91 5.36 -1.14
C GLY A 91 -9.23 4.66 -0.85
N GLU A 92 -9.82 3.95 -1.83
CA GLU A 92 -11.20 3.46 -1.78
C GLU A 92 -12.16 4.58 -1.30
N GLU A 93 -11.95 5.81 -1.80
CA GLU A 93 -12.62 7.04 -1.35
C GLU A 93 -13.92 7.32 -2.12
N LYS A 94 -15.07 7.26 -1.43
CA LYS A 94 -16.39 7.45 -2.04
C LYS A 94 -16.62 8.87 -2.54
N ARG A 95 -15.97 9.86 -1.94
CA ARG A 95 -16.06 11.29 -2.34
C ARG A 95 -14.91 11.75 -3.23
N ALA A 96 -14.20 10.81 -3.88
CA ALA A 96 -13.01 11.10 -4.68
C ALA A 96 -13.20 12.28 -5.65
N TRP A 97 -14.31 12.32 -6.40
CA TRP A 97 -14.60 13.41 -7.34
C TRP A 97 -14.73 14.78 -6.66
N LYS A 98 -15.43 14.86 -5.52
CA LYS A 98 -15.62 16.11 -4.77
C LYS A 98 -14.30 16.59 -4.17
N ILE A 99 -13.52 15.67 -3.60
CA ILE A 99 -12.21 15.98 -3.01
C ILE A 99 -11.23 16.46 -4.09
N ALA A 100 -11.16 15.76 -5.24
CA ALA A 100 -10.32 16.17 -6.36
C ALA A 100 -10.71 17.55 -6.90
N SER A 101 -12.02 17.83 -7.02
CA SER A 101 -12.51 19.15 -7.41
C SER A 101 -12.11 20.24 -6.40
N ALA A 102 -12.20 19.95 -5.09
CA ALA A 102 -11.77 20.86 -4.04
C ALA A 102 -10.25 21.14 -4.10
N MET A 103 -9.42 20.12 -4.36
CA MET A 103 -7.97 20.28 -4.56
C MET A 103 -7.67 21.18 -5.76
N VAL A 104 -8.29 20.92 -6.91
CA VAL A 104 -8.11 21.74 -8.13
C VAL A 104 -8.57 23.17 -7.92
N LYS A 105 -9.66 23.40 -7.19
CA LYS A 105 -10.11 24.75 -6.83
C LYS A 105 -9.13 25.45 -5.89
N ALA A 106 -8.66 24.76 -4.85
CA ALA A 106 -7.75 25.32 -3.85
C ALA A 106 -6.42 25.73 -4.48
N ARG A 107 -5.81 24.89 -5.32
CA ARG A 107 -4.52 25.16 -5.95
C ARG A 107 -4.53 26.36 -6.92
N ARG A 108 -5.70 26.74 -7.45
CA ARG A 108 -5.86 27.95 -8.28
C ARG A 108 -5.70 29.24 -7.47
N VAL A 109 -5.96 29.18 -6.16
CA VAL A 109 -5.77 30.32 -5.26
C VAL A 109 -4.34 30.32 -4.73
N ASN A 110 -3.91 29.21 -4.14
CA ASN A 110 -2.54 29.02 -3.66
C ASN A 110 -2.13 27.55 -3.81
N PRO A 111 -0.90 27.25 -4.27
CA PRO A 111 -0.39 25.89 -4.34
C PRO A 111 -0.49 25.15 -2.99
N ILE A 112 -0.88 23.88 -3.03
CA ILE A 112 -0.97 23.03 -1.84
C ILE A 112 0.42 22.45 -1.58
N THR A 113 1.12 22.96 -0.58
CA THR A 113 2.53 22.61 -0.30
C THR A 113 2.72 21.92 1.04
N ARG A 114 1.71 21.94 1.93
CA ARG A 114 1.78 21.35 3.27
C ARG A 114 0.69 20.34 3.57
N THR A 115 0.98 19.42 4.48
CA THR A 115 0.04 18.37 4.89
C THR A 115 -1.23 18.93 5.52
N GLN A 116 -1.16 19.96 6.39
CA GLN A 116 -2.38 20.54 6.97
C GLN A 116 -3.22 21.33 5.97
N GLN A 117 -2.60 21.92 4.95
CA GLN A 117 -3.35 22.57 3.86
C GLN A 117 -4.20 21.53 3.11
N LEU A 118 -3.57 20.41 2.73
CA LEU A 118 -4.28 19.32 2.08
C LEU A 118 -5.38 18.74 2.98
N ALA A 119 -5.08 18.47 4.26
CA ALA A 119 -6.05 17.96 5.21
C ALA A 119 -7.28 18.89 5.34
N SER A 120 -7.04 20.21 5.36
CA SER A 120 -8.08 21.23 5.44
C SER A 120 -8.95 21.28 4.18
N VAL A 121 -8.34 21.20 2.99
CA VAL A 121 -9.06 21.13 1.69
C VAL A 121 -9.94 19.89 1.64
N VAL A 122 -9.41 18.74 2.08
CA VAL A 122 -10.19 17.50 2.14
C VAL A 122 -11.33 17.65 3.14
N ALA A 123 -11.08 18.16 4.35
CA ALA A 123 -12.10 18.36 5.38
C ALA A 123 -13.24 19.27 4.92
N GLY A 124 -12.96 20.33 4.17
CA GLY A 124 -13.97 21.20 3.58
C GLY A 124 -14.92 20.51 2.58
N SER A 125 -14.58 19.30 2.10
CA SER A 125 -15.46 18.47 1.25
C SER A 125 -16.47 17.63 2.06
N PHE A 126 -16.46 17.75 3.39
CA PHE A 126 -17.33 17.03 4.32
C PHE A 126 -18.11 18.00 5.20
N PRO A 127 -19.32 17.64 5.64
CA PRO A 127 -20.01 18.38 6.70
C PRO A 127 -19.16 18.37 7.99
N PRO A 128 -19.11 19.46 8.77
CA PRO A 128 -18.29 19.54 10.00
C PRO A 128 -18.54 18.39 10.98
N ALA A 129 -19.78 17.95 11.12
CA ALA A 129 -20.18 16.84 11.98
C ALA A 129 -19.54 15.48 11.60
N VAL A 130 -18.96 15.36 10.39
CA VAL A 130 -18.44 14.08 9.85
C VAL A 130 -16.91 14.02 9.81
N ILE A 131 -16.20 15.11 10.15
CA ILE A 131 -14.73 15.21 10.07
C ILE A 131 -14.02 14.09 10.85
N TYR A 132 -14.56 13.71 12.01
CA TYR A 132 -14.08 12.63 12.86
C TYR A 132 -15.08 11.46 12.98
N ALA A 133 -16.16 11.45 12.20
CA ALA A 133 -17.18 10.42 12.28
C ALA A 133 -16.79 9.13 11.53
N ARG A 134 -15.72 9.14 10.74
CA ARG A 134 -15.21 7.90 10.15
C ARG A 134 -14.69 7.03 11.27
N LYS A 135 -15.05 5.77 11.21
CA LYS A 135 -14.54 4.75 12.11
C LYS A 135 -13.52 3.90 11.35
N ASP A 136 -12.35 3.70 11.95
CA ASP A 136 -11.45 2.64 11.49
C ASP A 136 -12.07 1.26 11.76
N ARG A 137 -11.37 0.19 11.38
CA ARG A 137 -11.87 -1.19 11.58
C ARG A 137 -12.09 -1.55 13.05
N LEU A 138 -11.44 -0.85 13.98
CA LEU A 138 -11.60 -0.98 15.43
C LEU A 138 -12.60 0.03 16.00
N HIS A 139 -13.44 0.62 15.15
CA HIS A 139 -14.49 1.55 15.52
C HIS A 139 -14.00 2.89 16.11
N ARG A 140 -12.73 3.24 15.92
CA ARG A 140 -12.15 4.48 16.43
C ARG A 140 -12.29 5.63 15.45
N PRO A 141 -12.46 6.87 15.93
CA PRO A 141 -12.46 8.06 15.09
C PRO A 141 -11.22 8.14 14.19
N ALA A 142 -11.43 8.29 12.90
CA ALA A 142 -10.42 8.51 11.88
C ALA A 142 -10.72 9.82 11.16
N HIS A 143 -9.66 10.58 10.86
CA HIS A 143 -9.82 11.83 10.13
C HIS A 143 -10.28 11.56 8.69
N VAL A 144 -11.15 12.41 8.15
CA VAL A 144 -11.63 12.27 6.76
C VAL A 144 -10.52 12.25 5.72
N ALA A 145 -9.38 12.91 5.98
CA ALA A 145 -8.24 12.94 5.07
C ALA A 145 -7.37 11.65 5.06
N THR A 146 -7.56 10.70 5.98
CA THR A 146 -6.70 9.50 6.07
C THR A 146 -6.66 8.70 4.77
N LYS A 147 -7.80 8.51 4.11
CA LYS A 147 -7.88 7.80 2.83
C LYS A 147 -7.21 8.54 1.68
N THR A 148 -7.29 9.87 1.68
CA THR A 148 -6.61 10.71 0.69
C THR A 148 -5.10 10.63 0.84
N PHE A 149 -4.59 10.71 2.07
CA PHE A 149 -3.17 10.58 2.35
C PHE A 149 -2.64 9.20 1.98
N GLN A 150 -3.37 8.14 2.35
CA GLN A 150 -3.04 6.78 1.93
C GLN A 150 -2.99 6.66 0.39
N ALA A 151 -3.96 7.22 -0.32
CA ALA A 151 -4.01 7.14 -1.78
C ALA A 151 -2.81 7.83 -2.45
N LEU A 152 -2.46 9.02 -1.99
CA LEU A 152 -1.32 9.77 -2.50
C LEU A 152 0.00 9.06 -2.18
N ARG A 153 0.14 8.53 -0.97
CA ARG A 153 1.32 7.77 -0.55
C ARG A 153 1.55 6.55 -1.44
N ILE A 154 0.50 5.74 -1.64
CA ILE A 154 0.54 4.56 -2.50
C ILE A 154 0.93 4.94 -3.93
N PHE A 155 0.36 6.02 -4.45
CA PHE A 155 0.63 6.49 -5.81
C PHE A 155 2.06 7.02 -5.98
N VAL A 156 2.51 7.88 -5.07
CA VAL A 156 3.84 8.50 -5.12
C VAL A 156 4.96 7.47 -5.02
N ASN A 157 4.75 6.38 -4.28
CA ASN A 157 5.78 5.37 -4.06
C ASN A 157 5.58 4.10 -4.88
N ASP A 158 4.59 4.09 -5.77
CA ASP A 158 4.20 2.92 -6.57
C ASP A 158 4.06 1.62 -5.73
N GLU A 159 3.51 1.75 -4.51
CA GLU A 159 3.66 0.75 -3.44
C GLU A 159 3.16 -0.64 -3.83
N LEU A 160 2.07 -0.71 -4.61
CA LEU A 160 1.49 -1.99 -5.00
C LEU A 160 2.33 -2.72 -6.05
N ASN A 161 2.95 -2.01 -6.98
CA ASN A 161 3.82 -2.60 -7.99
C ASN A 161 5.16 -3.00 -7.37
N GLU A 162 5.71 -2.16 -6.49
CA GLU A 162 6.89 -2.49 -5.68
C GLU A 162 6.64 -3.73 -4.82
N LEU A 163 5.50 -3.80 -4.13
CA LEU A 163 5.12 -4.98 -3.36
C LEU A 163 5.02 -6.22 -4.25
N HIS A 164 4.42 -6.11 -5.43
CA HIS A 164 4.33 -7.22 -6.37
C HIS A 164 5.70 -7.72 -6.84
N ALA A 165 6.61 -6.79 -7.17
CA ALA A 165 7.98 -7.14 -7.55
C ALA A 165 8.72 -7.83 -6.39
N GLY A 166 8.55 -7.33 -5.15
CA GLY A 166 9.09 -7.96 -3.96
C GLY A 166 8.55 -9.38 -3.71
N LEU A 167 7.27 -9.62 -3.99
CA LEU A 167 6.65 -10.94 -3.92
C LEU A 167 7.26 -11.93 -4.93
N LEU A 168 7.48 -11.48 -6.17
CA LEU A 168 8.13 -12.29 -7.22
C LEU A 168 9.59 -12.60 -6.85
N ALA A 169 10.34 -11.60 -6.39
CA ALA A 169 11.71 -11.79 -5.95
C ALA A 169 11.80 -12.76 -4.76
N ALA A 170 10.90 -12.63 -3.76
CA ALA A 170 10.80 -13.57 -2.65
C ALA A 170 10.56 -15.01 -3.12
N GLN A 171 9.70 -15.20 -4.13
CA GLN A 171 9.42 -16.51 -4.71
C GLN A 171 10.65 -17.14 -5.39
N ALA A 172 11.49 -16.33 -6.03
CA ALA A 172 12.68 -16.78 -6.76
C ALA A 172 13.84 -17.17 -5.83
N VAL A 173 13.99 -16.48 -4.70
CA VAL A 173 15.15 -16.66 -3.81
C VAL A 173 14.92 -17.73 -2.74
N LEU A 174 13.66 -17.98 -2.38
CA LEU A 174 13.30 -18.99 -1.39
C LEU A 174 13.56 -20.40 -1.92
N ARG A 175 14.22 -21.22 -1.10
CA ARG A 175 14.37 -22.66 -1.37
C ARG A 175 13.01 -23.37 -1.33
N PRO A 176 12.86 -24.53 -2.00
CA PRO A 176 11.74 -25.42 -1.76
C PRO A 176 11.62 -25.77 -0.27
N GLY A 177 10.41 -25.64 0.29
CA GLY A 177 10.13 -25.76 1.72
C GLY A 177 10.50 -24.52 2.57
N GLY A 178 11.05 -23.46 1.95
CA GLY A 178 11.37 -22.20 2.62
C GLY A 178 10.11 -21.46 3.10
N ARG A 179 10.27 -20.62 4.13
CA ARG A 179 9.15 -19.90 4.77
C ARG A 179 9.02 -18.47 4.25
N PHE A 180 7.85 -18.12 3.78
CA PHE A 180 7.50 -16.76 3.43
C PHE A 180 6.53 -16.18 4.46
N CYS A 181 6.87 -15.02 5.02
CA CYS A 181 6.02 -14.25 5.91
C CYS A 181 5.85 -12.84 5.36
N ILE A 182 4.63 -12.32 5.42
CA ILE A 182 4.35 -10.97 4.95
C ILE A 182 3.33 -10.27 5.84
N ILE A 183 3.63 -9.01 6.18
CA ILE A 183 2.78 -8.12 6.98
C ILE A 183 2.29 -6.98 6.07
N THR A 184 0.97 -6.80 6.05
CA THR A 184 0.28 -5.75 5.27
C THR A 184 -0.57 -4.89 6.20
N PHE A 185 -0.79 -3.61 5.86
CA PHE A 185 -1.47 -2.64 6.72
C PHE A 185 -2.77 -2.11 6.13
N HIS A 186 -3.00 -2.31 4.83
CA HIS A 186 -4.28 -1.93 4.21
C HIS A 186 -4.89 -3.03 3.34
N SER A 187 -6.14 -2.79 2.91
CA SER A 187 -6.95 -3.72 2.14
C SER A 187 -6.33 -4.06 0.78
N LEU A 188 -5.73 -3.08 0.11
CA LEU A 188 -5.14 -3.25 -1.23
C LEU A 188 -3.95 -4.21 -1.23
N GLU A 189 -2.96 -3.99 -0.35
CA GLU A 189 -1.81 -4.88 -0.17
C GLU A 189 -2.26 -6.30 0.18
N ASP A 190 -3.10 -6.46 1.21
CA ASP A 190 -3.58 -7.78 1.65
C ASP A 190 -4.32 -8.54 0.54
N ARG A 191 -5.05 -7.81 -0.31
CA ARG A 191 -5.74 -8.38 -1.48
C ARG A 191 -4.73 -8.82 -2.54
N LEU A 192 -3.71 -8.02 -2.85
CA LEU A 192 -2.62 -8.38 -3.75
C LEU A 192 -1.91 -9.65 -3.28
N VAL A 193 -1.47 -9.66 -2.02
CA VAL A 193 -0.78 -10.81 -1.41
C VAL A 193 -1.65 -12.06 -1.44
N LYS A 194 -2.93 -11.94 -1.10
CA LYS A 194 -3.85 -13.09 -1.13
C LYS A 194 -3.93 -13.70 -2.53
N ARG A 195 -4.09 -12.87 -3.56
CA ARG A 195 -4.17 -13.33 -4.96
C ARG A 195 -2.86 -13.97 -5.41
N PHE A 196 -1.72 -13.37 -5.06
CA PHE A 196 -0.39 -13.90 -5.34
C PHE A 196 -0.20 -15.30 -4.73
N LEU A 197 -0.52 -15.48 -3.44
CA LEU A 197 -0.42 -16.77 -2.77
C LEU A 197 -1.40 -17.83 -3.32
N GLN A 198 -2.48 -17.40 -4.00
CA GLN A 198 -3.43 -18.28 -4.67
C GLN A 198 -2.98 -18.68 -6.09
N GLY A 199 -1.90 -18.09 -6.60
CA GLY A 199 -1.42 -18.33 -7.97
C GLY A 199 -2.24 -17.63 -9.04
N ASP A 200 -2.92 -16.53 -8.71
CA ASP A 200 -3.59 -15.71 -9.72
C ASP A 200 -2.55 -15.07 -10.65
N ASP A 201 -2.91 -14.94 -11.94
CA ASP A 201 -2.16 -14.10 -12.86
C ASP A 201 -2.33 -12.61 -12.46
N LEU A 202 -1.19 -11.98 -12.15
CA LEU A 202 -1.07 -10.60 -11.72
C LEU A 202 -0.27 -9.73 -12.71
N SER A 203 -0.03 -10.23 -13.93
CA SER A 203 0.69 -9.51 -14.99
C SER A 203 0.07 -8.15 -15.38
N ASN A 204 -1.22 -7.94 -15.11
CA ASN A 204 -1.98 -6.75 -15.50
C ASN A 204 -2.58 -6.00 -14.29
N LEU A 205 -1.77 -5.65 -13.28
CA LEU A 205 -2.25 -4.93 -12.08
C LEU A 205 -3.07 -3.68 -12.41
N ASP A 206 -2.71 -2.95 -13.46
CA ASP A 206 -3.40 -1.73 -13.91
C ASP A 206 -4.83 -1.98 -14.42
N GLN A 207 -5.09 -3.14 -15.05
CA GLN A 207 -6.42 -3.50 -15.56
C GLN A 207 -7.31 -4.13 -14.48
N TYR A 208 -6.71 -4.76 -13.46
CA TYR A 208 -7.40 -5.29 -12.29
C TYR A 208 -7.71 -4.15 -11.31
N HIS A 209 -8.52 -3.18 -11.76
CA HIS A 209 -9.06 -2.13 -10.92
C HIS A 209 -9.48 -2.70 -9.57
N PHE A 210 -8.77 -2.29 -8.53
CA PHE A 210 -9.14 -2.43 -7.12
C PHE A 210 -10.40 -1.63 -6.75
N SER A 211 -11.33 -1.50 -7.70
CA SER A 211 -12.59 -0.79 -7.60
C SER A 211 -13.67 -1.80 -7.21
N PRO A 212 -14.32 -1.67 -6.04
CA PRO A 212 -15.36 -2.59 -5.57
C PRO A 212 -16.57 -2.73 -6.53
N ARG A 213 -16.74 -1.80 -7.47
CA ARG A 213 -17.92 -1.72 -8.35
C ARG A 213 -17.88 -2.64 -9.57
N LYS A 214 -16.72 -3.15 -10.00
CA LYS A 214 -16.63 -4.16 -11.07
C LYS A 214 -16.79 -5.61 -10.55
N GLN A 215 -17.17 -5.80 -9.28
CA GLN A 215 -17.51 -7.11 -8.73
C GLN A 215 -18.92 -7.59 -9.13
N ALA A 216 -19.87 -6.67 -9.36
CA ALA A 216 -21.28 -7.03 -9.56
C ALA A 216 -21.59 -7.70 -10.92
N THR A 217 -20.69 -7.62 -11.91
CA THR A 217 -20.89 -8.22 -13.24
C THR A 217 -20.12 -9.51 -13.48
N ARG A 218 -19.39 -10.03 -12.48
CA ARG A 218 -18.67 -11.32 -12.58
C ARG A 218 -19.17 -12.41 -11.61
N THR A 219 -20.15 -12.12 -10.77
CA THR A 219 -20.89 -13.14 -10.00
C THR A 219 -21.92 -13.92 -10.83
N ALA A 220 -22.09 -13.60 -12.11
CA ALA A 220 -22.82 -14.43 -13.07
C ALA A 220 -21.84 -14.89 -14.16
N LYS A 221 -21.58 -16.20 -14.22
CA LYS A 221 -20.57 -16.91 -15.03
C LYS A 221 -19.17 -17.04 -14.40
N LEU A 222 -19.08 -17.61 -13.20
CA LEU A 222 -18.05 -18.62 -12.93
C LEU A 222 -18.77 -19.97 -12.94
N GLY A 223 -18.80 -20.61 -14.10
CA GLY A 223 -19.07 -22.04 -14.17
C GLY A 223 -17.91 -22.79 -13.53
N ASP A 224 -18.22 -23.97 -13.01
CA ASP A 224 -17.30 -25.03 -12.58
C ASP A 224 -16.40 -25.50 -13.74
N GLU A 225 -15.54 -24.64 -14.25
CA GLU A 225 -14.39 -25.07 -15.02
C GLU A 225 -13.27 -25.37 -14.03
N LYS A 226 -13.09 -26.67 -13.78
CA LYS A 226 -11.89 -27.25 -13.19
C LYS A 226 -10.67 -26.52 -13.75
N ARG A 227 -10.07 -25.64 -12.94
CA ARG A 227 -8.74 -25.10 -13.23
C ARG A 227 -7.77 -26.27 -13.12
N ASP A 228 -7.36 -26.74 -14.28
CA ASP A 228 -6.34 -27.75 -14.45
C ASP A 228 -5.04 -27.32 -13.74
N GLY A 229 -4.25 -28.29 -13.30
CA GLY A 229 -3.15 -28.22 -12.32
C GLY A 229 -2.00 -27.21 -12.54
N GLY A 230 -2.29 -25.91 -12.64
CA GLY A 230 -1.31 -24.83 -12.60
C GLY A 230 -0.66 -24.73 -11.23
N SER A 231 0.65 -24.95 -11.17
CA SER A 231 1.46 -25.10 -9.95
C SER A 231 1.24 -23.99 -8.92
N VAL A 232 0.40 -24.23 -7.91
CA VAL A 232 0.32 -23.35 -6.75
C VAL A 232 1.69 -23.38 -6.06
N HIS A 233 2.47 -22.31 -6.23
CA HIS A 233 3.84 -22.18 -5.69
C HIS A 233 3.89 -22.09 -4.16
N TRP A 234 2.74 -21.93 -3.51
CA TRP A 234 2.64 -21.62 -2.09
C TRP A 234 1.73 -22.60 -1.34
N LEU A 235 2.19 -23.09 -0.20
CA LEU A 235 1.37 -23.84 0.75
C LEU A 235 1.09 -22.95 1.97
N PRO A 236 -0.13 -22.43 2.16
CA PRO A 236 -0.42 -21.54 3.28
C PRO A 236 -0.22 -22.26 4.62
N LEU A 237 0.54 -21.66 5.53
CA LEU A 237 0.75 -22.20 6.88
C LEU A 237 -0.51 -22.07 7.76
N ARG A 238 -1.37 -21.10 7.47
CA ARG A 238 -2.68 -20.92 8.11
C ARG A 238 -3.73 -20.51 7.10
N ARG A 239 -4.95 -21.01 7.29
CA ARG A 239 -6.13 -20.63 6.48
C ARG A 239 -6.59 -19.19 6.74
N LYS A 240 -6.56 -18.76 8.01
CA LYS A 240 -6.98 -17.41 8.42
C LYS A 240 -5.74 -16.52 8.56
N VAL A 241 -5.89 -15.27 8.11
CA VAL A 241 -4.90 -14.21 8.33
C VAL A 241 -4.77 -13.96 9.84
N ILE A 242 -3.55 -13.73 10.31
CA ILE A 242 -3.29 -13.35 11.70
C ILE A 242 -3.43 -11.83 11.79
N THR A 243 -4.14 -11.34 12.80
CA THR A 243 -4.32 -9.93 13.12
C THR A 243 -3.88 -9.68 14.55
N PRO A 244 -3.41 -8.48 14.90
CA PRO A 244 -3.04 -8.16 16.27
C PRO A 244 -4.24 -8.33 17.21
N GLU A 245 -3.95 -8.76 18.43
CA GLU A 245 -4.89 -8.80 19.54
C GLU A 245 -5.07 -7.40 20.14
N LYS A 246 -5.98 -7.24 21.10
CA LYS A 246 -6.26 -5.93 21.69
C LYS A 246 -5.01 -5.36 22.38
N ASP A 247 -4.31 -6.18 23.15
CA ASP A 247 -3.14 -5.77 23.92
C ASP A 247 -1.99 -5.35 22.99
N ASP A 248 -1.78 -6.06 21.86
CA ASP A 248 -0.81 -5.66 20.81
C ASP A 248 -1.10 -4.25 20.27
N VAL A 249 -2.38 -3.91 20.11
CA VAL A 249 -2.80 -2.59 19.58
C VAL A 249 -2.69 -1.50 20.62
N ASP A 250 -2.90 -1.82 21.89
CA ASP A 250 -2.75 -0.87 22.99
C ASP A 250 -1.27 -0.53 23.22
N GLU A 251 -0.37 -1.52 23.11
CA GLU A 251 1.09 -1.32 23.15
C GLU A 251 1.61 -0.61 21.89
N ASN A 252 1.13 -1.02 20.71
CA ASN A 252 1.54 -0.43 19.43
C ASN A 252 0.32 -0.07 18.57
N PRO A 253 -0.22 1.15 18.71
CA PRO A 253 -1.35 1.62 17.93
C PRO A 253 -1.12 1.61 16.41
N ARG A 254 0.11 1.57 15.92
CA ARG A 254 0.43 1.49 14.48
C ARG A 254 0.15 0.11 13.91
N GLY A 255 0.35 -0.93 14.72
CA GLY A 255 0.10 -2.32 14.36
C GLY A 255 -1.38 -2.65 14.13
N ARG A 256 -2.32 -1.77 14.52
CA ARG A 256 -3.78 -1.99 14.52
C ARG A 256 -4.41 -2.58 13.26
N SER A 257 -3.80 -2.36 12.10
CA SER A 257 -4.30 -2.79 10.79
C SER A 257 -3.40 -3.84 10.15
N ALA A 258 -2.37 -4.27 10.87
CA ALA A 258 -1.45 -5.31 10.46
C ALA A 258 -2.20 -6.62 10.22
N LYS A 259 -1.79 -7.29 9.15
CA LYS A 259 -2.28 -8.58 8.73
C LYS A 259 -1.10 -9.42 8.30
N LEU A 260 -0.84 -10.47 9.07
CA LEU A 260 0.24 -11.41 8.79
C LEU A 260 -0.31 -12.62 8.01
N ARG A 261 0.31 -12.88 6.87
CA ARG A 261 0.15 -14.12 6.10
C ARG A 261 1.47 -14.86 6.06
N ALA A 262 1.40 -16.19 6.13
CA ALA A 262 2.58 -17.04 6.04
C ALA A 262 2.32 -18.27 5.17
N ALA A 263 3.31 -18.65 4.37
CA ALA A 263 3.24 -19.78 3.45
C ALA A 263 4.61 -20.46 3.31
N LEU A 264 4.61 -21.73 2.90
CA LEU A 264 5.80 -22.45 2.47
C LEU A 264 5.92 -22.36 0.95
N ARG A 265 7.14 -22.18 0.45
CA ARG A 265 7.45 -22.34 -0.97
C ARG A 265 7.35 -23.83 -1.31
N ARG A 266 6.53 -24.17 -2.29
CA ARG A 266 6.52 -25.52 -2.89
C ARG A 266 7.69 -25.69 -3.83
#